data_AF-A0A7K4FN86-F1
#
_entry.id   AF-A0A7K4FN86-F1
#
_cell.length_a   1.000
_cell.length_b   1.000
_cell.length_c   1.000
_cell.angle_alpha   90.00
_cell.angle_beta   90.00
_cell.angle_gamma   90.00
#
_symmetry.space_group_name_H-M   'P 1'
#
loop_
_entity.id
_entity.type
_entity.pdbx_description
1 polymer ?
#
loop_
_entity_poly.entity_id
_entity_poly.type
_entity_poly.pdbx_seq_one_letter_code
_entity_poly.pdbx_strand_id
1 'polypeptide(L)'
;MAINYYIMELSHFMLMIYILLPVAIVGLTILIAGLHMVAPDHWTPILSYSLQKKFRTGKIGTMSFSLGLIHGIFSSILSFGIAILGMYFLPEFYLKIFAVALLVFVALYIILNAMHEKKSEDSRGGEIEKSILLVSIIPDPAIVPIILIAVVYGIHFVYITLIIFVLASALALLLVTLLLSKILMKKLATFTPQKI
;
A
#
# COMPACT_ATOMS: atom_id res chain seq x y z
N MET A 1 -29.87 44.19 -9.27
CA MET A 1 -28.76 43.78 -10.16
C MET A 1 -27.61 43.14 -9.36
N ALA A 2 -27.12 43.78 -8.29
CA ALA A 2 -26.03 43.24 -7.45
C ALA A 2 -26.33 41.88 -6.78
N ILE A 3 -27.57 41.64 -6.33
CA ILE A 3 -27.96 40.37 -5.68
C ILE A 3 -27.86 39.17 -6.64
N ASN A 4 -28.27 39.33 -7.90
CA ASN A 4 -28.15 38.26 -8.90
C ASN A 4 -26.69 37.96 -9.25
N TYR A 5 -25.81 38.96 -9.19
CA TYR A 5 -24.38 38.76 -9.40
C TYR A 5 -23.74 37.96 -8.25
N TYR A 6 -24.05 38.29 -7.00
CA TYR A 6 -23.57 37.53 -5.83
C TYR A 6 -24.09 36.08 -5.79
N ILE A 7 -25.36 35.85 -6.14
CA ILE A 7 -25.92 34.50 -6.21
C ILE A 7 -25.25 33.69 -7.34
N MET A 8 -24.91 34.35 -8.45
CA MET A 8 -24.20 33.72 -9.56
C MET A 8 -22.75 33.40 -9.20
N GLU A 9 -21.99 34.30 -8.55
CA GLU A 9 -20.62 33.97 -8.12
C GLU A 9 -20.61 32.87 -7.04
N LEU A 10 -21.56 32.89 -6.10
CA LEU A 10 -21.69 31.84 -5.09
C LEU A 10 -21.99 30.47 -5.73
N SER A 11 -22.84 30.43 -6.76
CA SER A 11 -23.14 29.17 -7.46
C SER A 11 -21.95 28.63 -8.24
N HIS A 12 -21.16 29.50 -8.90
CA HIS A 12 -19.95 29.09 -9.59
C HIS A 12 -18.87 28.61 -8.62
N PHE A 13 -18.72 29.29 -7.47
CA PHE A 13 -17.79 28.88 -6.42
C PHE A 13 -18.16 27.52 -5.81
N MET A 14 -19.45 27.30 -5.50
CA MET A 14 -19.93 26.01 -5.00
C MET A 14 -19.77 24.90 -6.03
N LEU A 15 -20.05 25.18 -7.31
CA LEU A 15 -19.84 24.22 -8.40
C LEU A 15 -18.35 23.87 -8.56
N MET A 16 -17.47 24.86 -8.46
CA MET A 16 -16.02 24.69 -8.53
C MET A 16 -15.51 23.80 -7.38
N ILE A 17 -15.95 24.04 -6.14
CA ILE A 17 -15.59 23.18 -4.99
C ILE A 17 -16.13 21.76 -5.18
N TYR A 18 -17.37 21.62 -5.66
CA TYR A 18 -18.01 20.32 -5.88
C TYR A 18 -17.27 19.46 -6.90
N ILE A 19 -16.59 20.07 -7.89
CA ILE A 19 -15.79 19.36 -8.89
C ILE A 19 -14.34 19.19 -8.45
N LEU A 20 -13.71 20.22 -7.86
CA LEU A 20 -12.31 20.20 -7.48
C LEU A 20 -12.03 19.25 -6.32
N LEU A 21 -12.97 19.12 -5.36
CA LEU A 21 -12.74 18.33 -4.17
C LEU A 21 -12.67 16.81 -4.46
N PRO A 22 -13.57 16.21 -5.29
CA PRO A 22 -13.40 14.83 -5.76
C PRO A 22 -12.08 14.59 -6.51
N VAL A 23 -11.66 15.52 -7.36
CA VAL A 23 -10.40 15.43 -8.10
C VAL A 23 -9.21 15.46 -7.14
N ALA A 24 -9.24 16.35 -6.14
CA ALA A 24 -8.22 16.42 -5.10
C ALA A 24 -8.14 15.13 -4.26
N ILE A 25 -9.28 14.54 -3.92
CA ILE A 25 -9.33 13.25 -3.21
C ILE A 25 -8.63 12.17 -4.05
N VAL A 26 -8.99 12.02 -5.33
CA VAL A 26 -8.37 11.05 -6.23
C VAL A 26 -6.86 11.29 -6.37
N GLY A 27 -6.45 12.55 -6.55
CA GLY A 27 -5.03 12.91 -6.63
C GLY A 27 -4.27 12.54 -5.36
N LEU A 28 -4.86 12.80 -4.20
CA LEU A 28 -4.27 12.46 -2.90
C LEU A 28 -4.22 10.93 -2.69
N THR A 29 -5.23 10.19 -3.14
CA THR A 29 -5.23 8.72 -3.13
C THR A 29 -4.04 8.16 -3.89
N ILE A 30 -3.80 8.65 -5.10
CA ILE A 30 -2.68 8.21 -5.95
C ILE A 30 -1.35 8.58 -5.28
N LEU A 31 -1.25 9.78 -4.72
CA LEU A 31 -0.05 10.25 -4.03
C LEU A 31 0.27 9.38 -2.81
N ILE A 32 -0.71 9.11 -1.95
CA ILE A 32 -0.54 8.26 -0.77
C ILE A 32 -0.18 6.85 -1.18
N ALA A 33 -0.91 6.24 -2.13
CA ALA A 33 -0.58 4.91 -2.64
C ALA A 33 0.85 4.84 -3.16
N GLY A 34 1.27 5.85 -3.93
CA GLY A 34 2.62 5.93 -4.49
C GLY A 34 3.69 6.06 -3.43
N LEU A 35 3.59 7.07 -2.56
CA LEU A 35 4.59 7.34 -1.52
C LEU A 35 4.69 6.20 -0.51
N HIS A 36 3.57 5.59 -0.16
CA HIS A 36 3.53 4.46 0.75
C HIS A 36 4.26 3.24 0.17
N MET A 37 4.03 2.92 -1.11
CA MET A 37 4.70 1.78 -1.77
C MET A 37 6.19 2.00 -2.06
N VAL A 38 6.70 3.24 -1.93
CA VAL A 38 8.13 3.54 -2.00
C VAL A 38 8.85 3.10 -0.73
N ALA A 39 8.13 2.87 0.38
CA ALA A 39 8.71 2.41 1.62
C ALA A 39 9.44 1.05 1.43
N PRO A 40 10.62 0.88 2.06
CA PRO A 40 11.52 -0.24 1.79
C PRO A 40 10.95 -1.61 2.13
N ASP A 41 9.99 -1.69 3.04
CA ASP A 41 9.29 -2.90 3.48
C ASP A 41 8.46 -3.58 2.37
N HIS A 42 8.10 -2.86 1.30
CA HIS A 42 7.36 -3.45 0.17
C HIS A 42 8.29 -3.96 -0.95
N TRP A 43 9.30 -3.19 -1.35
CA TRP A 43 10.14 -3.54 -2.51
C TRP A 43 11.43 -4.28 -2.13
N THR A 44 11.97 -4.09 -0.93
CA THR A 44 13.23 -4.72 -0.52
C THR A 44 13.11 -6.24 -0.46
N PRO A 45 12.03 -6.83 0.09
CA PRO A 45 11.86 -8.29 0.12
C PRO A 45 11.79 -8.90 -1.28
N ILE A 46 11.01 -8.27 -2.19
CA ILE A 46 10.91 -8.70 -3.59
C ILE A 46 12.28 -8.67 -4.26
N LEU A 47 13.02 -7.58 -4.08
CA LEU A 47 14.29 -7.37 -4.76
C LEU A 47 15.37 -8.31 -4.22
N SER A 48 15.42 -8.52 -2.92
CA SER A 48 16.35 -9.46 -2.27
C SER A 48 16.09 -10.88 -2.74
N TYR A 49 14.81 -11.29 -2.77
CA TYR A 49 14.40 -12.59 -3.29
C TYR A 49 14.75 -12.76 -4.78
N SER A 50 14.49 -11.73 -5.57
CA SER A 50 14.76 -11.72 -7.01
C SER A 50 16.26 -11.81 -7.34
N LEU A 51 17.11 -11.14 -6.55
CA LEU A 51 18.56 -11.20 -6.67
C LEU A 51 19.09 -12.58 -6.30
N GLN A 52 18.63 -13.16 -5.18
CA GLN A 52 19.02 -14.50 -4.74
C GLN A 52 18.68 -15.55 -5.80
N LYS A 53 17.50 -15.46 -6.42
CA LYS A 53 17.02 -16.40 -7.44
C LYS A 53 17.39 -16.03 -8.87
N LYS A 54 18.14 -14.94 -9.09
CA LYS A 54 18.55 -14.43 -10.42
C LYS A 54 17.39 -14.32 -11.41
N PHE A 55 16.26 -13.76 -10.97
CA PHE A 55 15.07 -13.64 -11.81
C PHE A 55 15.27 -12.65 -12.96
N ARG A 56 14.64 -12.95 -14.10
CA ARG A 56 14.55 -12.03 -15.24
C ARG A 56 13.63 -10.86 -14.89
N THR A 57 13.90 -9.68 -15.45
CA THR A 57 13.13 -8.44 -15.22
C THR A 57 11.61 -8.63 -15.38
N GLY A 58 11.17 -9.42 -16.35
CA GLY A 58 9.74 -9.73 -16.53
C GLY A 58 9.12 -10.42 -15.31
N LYS A 59 9.81 -11.39 -14.70
CA LYS A 59 9.33 -12.11 -13.51
C LYS A 59 9.35 -11.22 -12.26
N ILE A 60 10.34 -10.33 -12.14
CA ILE A 60 10.38 -9.31 -11.08
C ILE A 60 9.17 -8.40 -11.20
N GLY A 61 8.85 -7.96 -12.43
CA GLY A 61 7.69 -7.12 -12.71
C GLY A 61 6.37 -7.79 -12.35
N THR A 62 6.13 -9.01 -12.84
CA THR A 62 4.87 -9.74 -12.52
C THR A 62 4.72 -9.96 -11.03
N MET A 63 5.80 -10.32 -10.34
CA MET A 63 5.78 -10.52 -8.90
C MET A 63 5.47 -9.22 -8.14
N SER A 64 6.12 -8.12 -8.52
CA SER A 64 5.90 -6.81 -7.89
C SER A 64 4.48 -6.30 -8.10
N PHE A 65 3.97 -6.42 -9.31
CA PHE A 65 2.61 -5.99 -9.63
C PHE A 65 1.56 -6.82 -8.88
N SER A 66 1.68 -8.15 -8.89
CA SER A 66 0.76 -9.04 -8.16
C SER A 66 0.80 -8.78 -6.66
N LEU A 67 1.99 -8.55 -6.09
CA LEU A 67 2.14 -8.30 -4.67
C LEU A 67 1.54 -6.93 -4.28
N GLY A 68 1.74 -5.90 -5.10
CA GLY A 68 1.11 -4.60 -4.90
C GLY A 68 -0.42 -4.63 -5.04
N LEU A 69 -0.97 -5.49 -5.93
CA LEU A 69 -2.41 -5.73 -6.01
C LEU A 69 -2.94 -6.39 -4.73
N ILE A 70 -2.32 -7.48 -4.30
CA ILE A 70 -2.73 -8.23 -3.11
C ILE A 70 -2.68 -7.31 -1.89
N HIS A 71 -1.56 -6.62 -1.70
CA HIS A 71 -1.36 -5.67 -0.63
C HIS A 71 -2.41 -4.55 -0.66
N GLY A 72 -2.63 -3.93 -1.82
CA GLY A 72 -3.64 -2.88 -1.99
C GLY A 72 -5.05 -3.36 -1.68
N ILE A 73 -5.42 -4.59 -2.07
CA ILE A 73 -6.74 -5.18 -1.80
C ILE A 73 -6.92 -5.40 -0.30
N PHE A 74 -5.97 -6.07 0.36
CA PHE A 74 -6.07 -6.33 1.80
C PHE A 74 -6.04 -5.03 2.62
N SER A 75 -5.24 -4.05 2.21
CA SER A 75 -5.17 -2.71 2.84
C SER A 75 -6.49 -1.96 2.67
N SER A 76 -7.13 -2.07 1.49
CA SER A 76 -8.46 -1.49 1.23
C SER A 76 -9.54 -2.14 2.10
N ILE A 77 -9.55 -3.47 2.20
CA ILE A 77 -10.51 -4.21 3.04
C ILE A 77 -10.33 -3.84 4.51
N LEU A 78 -9.10 -3.88 5.02
CA LEU A 78 -8.77 -3.50 6.40
C LEU A 78 -9.20 -2.07 6.70
N SER A 79 -8.83 -1.13 5.82
CA SER A 79 -9.14 0.29 6.00
C SER A 79 -10.63 0.58 5.93
N PHE A 80 -11.36 -0.09 5.04
CA PHE A 80 -12.81 0.03 4.96
C PHE A 80 -13.49 -0.51 6.22
N GLY A 81 -13.02 -1.64 6.76
CA GLY A 81 -13.48 -2.18 8.04
C GLY A 81 -13.22 -1.22 9.21
N ILE A 82 -12.02 -0.64 9.28
CA ILE A 82 -11.66 0.37 10.29
C ILE A 82 -12.57 1.60 10.19
N ALA A 83 -12.81 2.10 8.97
CA ALA A 83 -13.66 3.26 8.74
C ALA A 83 -15.11 3.02 9.19
N ILE A 84 -15.68 1.85 8.89
CA ILE A 84 -17.03 1.47 9.35
C ILE A 84 -17.06 1.38 10.88
N LEU A 85 -16.12 0.66 11.49
CA LEU A 85 -16.07 0.54 12.95
C LEU A 85 -15.93 1.90 13.64
N GLY A 86 -15.21 2.84 13.01
CA GLY A 86 -15.04 4.21 13.54
C GLY A 86 -16.24 5.10 13.39
N MET A 87 -17.04 4.92 12.35
CA MET A 87 -18.29 5.66 12.21
C MET A 87 -19.37 5.16 13.17
N TYR A 88 -19.39 3.87 13.51
CA TYR A 88 -20.53 3.26 14.22
C TYR A 88 -20.28 2.89 15.69
N PHE A 89 -19.06 2.56 16.11
CA PHE A 89 -18.88 1.78 17.35
C PHE A 89 -17.96 2.38 18.42
N LEU A 90 -17.02 3.29 18.11
CA LEU A 90 -15.96 3.64 19.09
C LEU A 90 -15.62 5.14 19.14
N PRO A 91 -15.49 5.73 20.35
CA PRO A 91 -14.70 6.95 20.55
C PRO A 91 -13.30 6.76 19.97
N GLU A 92 -12.73 7.78 19.31
CA GLU A 92 -11.44 7.72 18.58
C GLU A 92 -10.31 6.99 19.31
N PHE A 93 -10.31 7.07 20.65
CA PHE A 93 -9.32 6.44 21.52
C PHE A 93 -9.29 4.90 21.43
N TYR A 94 -10.45 4.23 21.46
CA TYR A 94 -10.52 2.76 21.46
C TYR A 94 -10.15 2.17 20.11
N LEU A 95 -10.38 2.92 19.02
CA LEU A 95 -10.01 2.50 17.68
C LEU A 95 -8.51 2.50 17.45
N LYS A 96 -7.82 3.53 17.96
CA LYS A 96 -6.36 3.59 17.96
C LYS A 96 -5.78 2.40 18.74
N ILE A 97 -6.33 2.09 19.91
CA ILE A 97 -5.91 0.93 20.71
C ILE A 97 -6.15 -0.38 19.95
N PHE A 98 -7.31 -0.56 19.32
CA PHE A 98 -7.62 -1.77 18.56
C PHE A 98 -6.69 -1.96 17.36
N ALA A 99 -6.44 -0.90 16.59
CA ALA A 99 -5.51 -0.94 15.46
C ALA A 99 -4.09 -1.29 15.90
N VAL A 100 -3.61 -0.68 16.99
CA VAL A 100 -2.30 -0.99 17.58
C VAL A 100 -2.26 -2.45 18.08
N ALA A 101 -3.32 -2.92 18.76
CA ALA A 101 -3.40 -4.29 19.24
C ALA A 101 -3.38 -5.32 18.09
N LEU A 102 -4.09 -5.03 16.99
CA LEU A 102 -4.07 -5.85 15.77
C LEU A 102 -2.66 -5.89 15.16
N LEU A 103 -1.99 -4.74 15.06
CA LEU A 103 -0.61 -4.63 14.58
C LEU A 103 0.36 -5.44 15.45
N VAL A 104 0.26 -5.31 16.78
CA VAL A 104 1.07 -6.09 17.72
C VAL A 104 0.79 -7.59 17.56
N PHE A 105 -0.47 -7.99 17.39
CA PHE A 105 -0.84 -9.38 17.17
C PHE A 105 -0.25 -9.94 15.88
N VAL A 106 -0.36 -9.21 14.76
CA VAL A 106 0.23 -9.60 13.47
C VAL A 106 1.75 -9.66 13.55
N ALA A 107 2.39 -8.67 14.19
CA ALA A 107 3.84 -8.66 14.40
C ALA A 107 4.30 -9.85 15.25
N LEU A 108 3.58 -10.18 16.33
CA LEU A 108 3.85 -11.37 17.15
C LEU A 108 3.67 -12.65 16.33
N TYR A 109 2.61 -12.76 15.53
CA TYR A 109 2.41 -13.90 14.64
C TYR A 109 3.59 -14.10 13.69
N ILE A 110 4.11 -13.02 13.09
CA ILE A 110 5.27 -13.07 12.19
C ILE A 110 6.54 -13.48 12.94
N ILE A 111 6.81 -12.89 14.10
CA ILE A 111 7.98 -13.21 14.93
C ILE A 111 7.92 -14.68 15.35
N LEU A 112 6.77 -15.14 15.84
CA LEU A 112 6.57 -16.53 16.25
C LEU A 112 6.73 -17.49 15.07
N ASN A 113 6.20 -17.14 13.89
CA ASN A 113 6.37 -17.95 12.68
C ASN A 113 7.83 -17.99 12.22
N ALA A 114 8.54 -16.86 12.25
CA ALA A 114 9.96 -16.78 11.93
C ALA A 114 10.85 -17.55 12.93
N MET A 115 10.51 -17.50 14.22
CA MET A 115 11.20 -18.29 15.26
C MET A 115 10.93 -19.79 15.11
N HIS A 116 9.73 -20.17 14.70
CA HIS A 116 9.39 -21.57 14.42
C HIS A 116 10.21 -22.09 13.23
N GLU A 117 10.34 -21.29 12.16
CA GLU A 117 11.14 -21.63 10.98
C GLU A 117 12.63 -21.79 11.28
N LYS A 118 13.19 -21.00 12.20
CA LYS A 118 14.60 -21.16 12.63
C LYS A 118 14.87 -22.50 13.33
N LYS A 119 13.85 -23.06 14.00
CA LYS A 119 13.99 -24.34 14.71
C LYS A 119 13.92 -25.55 13.78
N SER A 120 13.43 -25.37 12.54
CA SER A 120 13.28 -26.40 11.50
C SER A 120 14.33 -26.28 10.38
N GLU A 121 15.54 -25.80 10.71
CA GLU A 121 16.66 -25.52 9.78
C GLU A 121 17.19 -26.72 8.98
N ASP A 122 16.73 -27.96 9.22
CA ASP A 122 17.34 -29.15 8.62
C ASP A 122 16.70 -29.65 7.31
N SER A 123 15.69 -28.98 6.73
CA SER A 123 15.05 -29.57 5.52
C SER A 123 14.39 -28.66 4.48
N ARG A 124 14.15 -27.35 4.67
CA ARG A 124 13.31 -26.59 3.72
C ARG A 124 13.71 -25.12 3.53
N GLY A 125 14.68 -24.86 2.65
CA GLY A 125 15.00 -23.50 2.17
C GLY A 125 13.83 -22.74 1.52
N GLY A 126 12.69 -23.38 1.27
CA GLY A 126 11.47 -22.72 0.77
C GLY A 126 10.60 -22.02 1.81
N GLU A 127 10.85 -22.19 3.12
CA GLU A 127 10.04 -21.55 4.19
C GLU A 127 10.48 -20.11 4.46
N ILE A 128 11.79 -19.86 4.58
CA ILE A 128 12.37 -18.51 4.73
C ILE A 128 11.98 -17.61 3.54
N GLU A 129 11.95 -18.17 2.32
CA GLU A 129 11.54 -17.48 1.10
C GLU A 129 10.08 -17.01 1.14
N LYS A 130 9.19 -17.79 1.76
CA LYS A 130 7.77 -17.45 1.91
C LYS A 130 7.58 -16.38 2.98
N SER A 131 8.31 -16.46 4.09
CA SER A 131 8.25 -15.47 5.18
C SER A 131 8.69 -14.08 4.75
N ILE A 132 9.76 -13.98 3.94
CA ILE A 132 10.23 -12.68 3.40
C ILE A 132 9.16 -12.02 2.53
N LEU A 133 8.44 -12.79 1.71
CA LEU A 133 7.39 -12.27 0.84
C LEU A 133 6.07 -12.00 1.57
N LEU A 134 5.78 -12.76 2.63
CA LEU A 134 4.63 -12.54 3.50
C LEU A 134 4.68 -11.17 4.19
N VAL A 135 5.87 -10.70 4.57
CA VAL A 135 6.02 -9.37 5.20
C VAL A 135 5.53 -8.25 4.28
N SER A 136 5.81 -8.34 2.98
CA SER A 136 5.35 -7.31 2.03
C SER A 136 3.86 -7.37 1.71
N ILE A 137 3.13 -8.40 2.16
CA ILE A 137 1.68 -8.57 1.96
C ILE A 137 0.87 -8.00 3.14
N ILE A 138 1.51 -7.73 4.28
CA ILE A 138 0.82 -7.27 5.49
C ILE A 138 0.11 -5.95 5.18
N PRO A 139 -1.23 -5.89 5.26
CA PRO A 139 -1.96 -4.69 4.91
C PRO A 139 -1.69 -3.56 5.91
N ASP A 140 -1.66 -2.34 5.38
CA ASP A 140 -1.56 -1.12 6.18
C ASP A 140 -2.84 -0.28 6.04
N PRO A 141 -3.20 0.49 7.08
CA PRO A 141 -4.39 1.32 7.05
C PRO A 141 -4.17 2.74 6.45
N ALA A 142 -3.19 2.95 5.54
CA ALA A 142 -2.85 4.30 5.07
C ALA A 142 -4.01 5.03 4.35
N ILE A 143 -4.95 4.28 3.76
CA ILE A 143 -6.09 4.86 3.03
C ILE A 143 -7.29 5.24 3.93
N VAL A 144 -7.28 4.92 5.22
CA VAL A 144 -8.42 5.22 6.13
C VAL A 144 -8.88 6.70 6.08
N PRO A 145 -8.00 7.71 6.17
CA PRO A 145 -8.43 9.12 6.15
C PRO A 145 -9.13 9.50 4.84
N ILE A 146 -8.68 8.92 3.73
CA ILE A 146 -9.24 9.15 2.40
C ILE A 146 -10.63 8.52 2.27
N ILE A 147 -10.83 7.32 2.81
CA ILE A 147 -12.16 6.66 2.83
C ILE A 147 -13.16 7.53 3.61
N LEU A 148 -12.75 8.08 4.75
CA LEU A 148 -13.62 8.93 5.58
C LEU A 148 -14.01 10.22 4.86
N ILE A 149 -13.12 10.83 4.08
CA ILE A 149 -13.44 12.02 3.28
C ILE A 149 -14.31 11.63 2.07
N ALA A 150 -14.02 10.49 1.43
CA ALA A 150 -14.74 10.01 0.25
C ALA A 150 -16.19 9.60 0.57
N VAL A 151 -16.48 9.16 1.80
CA VAL A 151 -17.84 8.72 2.19
C VAL A 151 -18.89 9.83 2.05
N VAL A 152 -18.48 11.10 2.17
CA VAL A 152 -19.34 12.28 1.99
C VAL A 152 -19.92 12.36 0.58
N TYR A 153 -19.21 11.80 -0.41
CA TYR A 153 -19.62 11.73 -1.82
C TYR A 153 -20.40 10.46 -2.17
N GLY A 154 -20.69 9.62 -1.18
CA GLY A 154 -21.45 8.38 -1.34
C GLY A 154 -20.58 7.15 -1.58
N ILE A 155 -21.19 5.97 -1.38
CA ILE A 155 -20.48 4.68 -1.38
C ILE A 155 -19.84 4.32 -2.72
N HIS A 156 -20.44 4.75 -3.85
CA HIS A 156 -19.87 4.53 -5.17
C HIS A 156 -18.52 5.24 -5.35
N PHE A 157 -18.39 6.46 -4.83
CA PHE A 157 -17.15 7.22 -4.89
C PHE A 157 -16.06 6.57 -4.01
N VAL A 158 -16.45 5.99 -2.86
CA VAL A 158 -15.54 5.19 -2.04
C VAL A 158 -15.01 3.99 -2.82
N TYR A 159 -15.85 3.22 -3.51
CA TYR A 159 -15.38 2.08 -4.30
C TYR A 159 -14.43 2.49 -5.44
N ILE A 160 -14.74 3.58 -6.14
CA ILE A 160 -13.84 4.12 -7.17
C ILE A 160 -12.48 4.47 -6.55
N THR A 161 -12.49 5.14 -5.41
CA THR A 161 -11.27 5.55 -4.69
C THR A 161 -10.43 4.34 -4.26
N LEU A 162 -11.06 3.28 -3.76
CA LEU A 162 -10.37 2.03 -3.40
C LEU A 162 -9.76 1.33 -4.62
N ILE A 163 -10.48 1.27 -5.75
CA ILE A 163 -9.96 0.69 -6.99
C ILE A 163 -8.73 1.47 -7.47
N ILE A 164 -8.81 2.81 -7.45
CA ILE A 164 -7.68 3.67 -7.82
C ILE A 164 -6.50 3.43 -6.89
N PHE A 165 -6.72 3.30 -5.58
CA PHE A 165 -5.65 2.99 -4.63
C PHE A 165 -4.97 1.65 -4.90
N VAL A 166 -5.74 0.59 -5.15
CA VAL A 166 -5.20 -0.74 -5.48
C VAL A 166 -4.34 -0.68 -6.74
N LEU A 167 -4.83 -0.04 -7.80
CA LEU A 167 -4.11 0.08 -9.07
C LEU A 167 -2.86 0.95 -8.93
N ALA A 168 -2.99 2.10 -8.26
CA ALA A 168 -1.86 2.99 -8.00
C ALA A 168 -0.77 2.30 -7.17
N SER A 169 -1.17 1.50 -6.17
CA SER A 169 -0.24 0.72 -5.35
C SER A 169 0.53 -0.31 -6.17
N ALA A 170 -0.18 -1.08 -7.00
CA ALA A 170 0.43 -2.08 -7.88
C ALA A 170 1.39 -1.47 -8.90
N LEU A 171 1.01 -0.34 -9.51
CA LEU A 171 1.85 0.39 -10.45
C LEU A 171 3.06 1.03 -9.77
N ALA A 172 2.89 1.63 -8.59
CA ALA A 172 3.98 2.22 -7.83
C ALA A 172 5.03 1.17 -7.46
N LEU A 173 4.60 0.03 -6.90
CA LEU A 173 5.51 -1.04 -6.51
C LEU A 173 6.24 -1.62 -7.72
N LEU A 174 5.53 -1.84 -8.83
CA LEU A 174 6.14 -2.26 -10.10
C LEU A 174 7.22 -1.29 -10.58
N LEU A 175 6.93 0.03 -10.60
CA LEU A 175 7.87 1.03 -11.08
C LEU A 175 9.12 1.10 -10.19
N VAL A 176 8.93 1.12 -8.87
CA VAL A 176 10.03 1.22 -7.89
C VAL A 176 10.92 -0.02 -7.97
N THR A 177 10.36 -1.23 -7.98
CA THR A 177 11.17 -2.46 -8.04
C THR A 177 11.91 -2.61 -9.36
N LEU A 178 11.29 -2.27 -10.49
CA LEU A 178 11.95 -2.32 -11.80
C LEU A 178 13.08 -1.29 -11.90
N LEU A 179 12.85 -0.06 -11.43
CA LEU A 179 13.87 0.98 -11.41
C LEU A 179 15.07 0.57 -10.55
N LEU A 180 14.80 0.12 -9.31
CA LEU A 180 15.84 -0.27 -8.37
C LEU A 180 16.58 -1.53 -8.82
N SER A 181 15.89 -2.53 -9.38
CA SER A 181 16.55 -3.72 -9.92
C SER A 181 17.52 -3.37 -11.04
N LYS A 182 17.17 -2.44 -11.94
CA LYS A 182 18.08 -1.97 -12.99
C LYS A 182 19.31 -1.27 -12.43
N ILE A 183 19.13 -0.41 -11.43
CA ILE A 183 20.23 0.32 -10.77
C ILE A 183 21.16 -0.66 -10.05
N LEU A 184 20.60 -1.59 -9.28
CA LEU A 184 21.36 -2.59 -8.52
C LEU A 184 22.13 -3.53 -9.43
N MET A 185 21.49 -4.07 -10.47
CA MET A 185 22.18 -4.94 -11.43
C MET A 185 23.34 -4.22 -12.14
N LYS A 186 23.17 -2.93 -12.48
CA LYS A 186 24.25 -2.11 -13.04
C LYS A 186 25.40 -1.93 -12.06
N LYS A 187 25.12 -1.64 -10.78
CA LYS A 187 26.15 -1.54 -9.74
C LYS A 187 26.83 -2.89 -9.47
N LEU A 188 26.08 -3.97 -9.38
CA LEU A 188 26.62 -5.33 -9.18
C LEU A 188 27.59 -5.73 -10.30
N ALA A 189 27.31 -5.35 -11.55
CA ALA A 189 28.22 -5.58 -12.66
C ALA A 189 29.54 -4.80 -12.58
N THR A 190 29.61 -3.72 -11.80
CA THR A 190 30.85 -2.95 -11.58
C THR A 190 31.74 -3.52 -10.48
N PHE A 191 31.22 -4.41 -9.64
CA PHE A 191 32.04 -5.08 -8.63
C PHE A 191 32.79 -6.24 -9.30
N THR A 192 34.12 -6.14 -9.34
CA THR A 192 34.98 -7.30 -9.61
C THR A 192 34.79 -8.31 -8.48
N PRO A 193 34.47 -9.57 -8.77
CA PRO A 193 34.32 -10.59 -7.73
C PRO A 193 35.66 -10.73 -6.99
N GLN A 194 35.67 -10.40 -5.69
CA GLN A 194 36.78 -10.78 -4.83
C GLN A 194 36.75 -12.30 -4.73
N LYS A 195 37.81 -12.96 -5.21
CA LYS A 195 38.04 -14.37 -4.90
C LYS A 195 38.18 -14.46 -3.38
N ILE A 196 37.21 -15.12 -2.75
CA ILE A 196 37.33 -15.63 -1.38
C ILE A 196 38.09 -16.95 -1.46
#